data_AF-A0A920LEL4-F1
#
_entry.id   AF-A0A920LEL4-F1
#
_cell.length_a   1.000
_cell.length_b   1.000
_cell.length_c   1.000
_cell.angle_alpha   90.00
_cell.angle_beta   90.00
_cell.angle_gamma   90.00
#
_symmetry.space_group_name_H-M   'P 1'
#
loop_
_entity.id
_entity.type
_entity.pdbx_description
1 polymer ?
#
loop_
_entity_poly.entity_id
_entity_poly.type
_entity_poly.pdbx_seq_one_letter_code
_entity_poly.pdbx_strand_id
1 'polypeptide(L)'
;MNIKFYLVWLLIIFATVSCDTNNVRVSDSEIESASAWSINDQPPTFPQCENLKNNEHLDCFKNIIEVEINSFLMIRFFLLIHLSLY
;
A
#
# COMPACT_ATOMS: atom_id res chain seq x y z
N MET A 1 -45.04 19.05 3.48
CA MET A 1 -43.79 18.60 2.81
C MET A 1 -43.29 17.35 3.54
N ASN A 2 -43.05 16.23 2.84
CA ASN A 2 -42.90 14.90 3.46
C ASN A 2 -41.44 14.59 3.80
N ILE A 3 -41.13 14.28 5.07
CA ILE A 3 -39.75 14.04 5.55
C ILE A 3 -39.05 12.88 4.83
N LYS A 4 -39.83 11.90 4.34
CA LYS A 4 -39.31 10.78 3.54
C LYS A 4 -38.70 11.24 2.22
N PHE A 5 -39.23 12.32 1.64
CA PHE A 5 -38.71 12.91 0.41
C PHE A 5 -37.31 13.52 0.62
N TYR A 6 -37.10 14.18 1.75
CA TYR A 6 -35.79 14.78 2.09
C TYR A 6 -34.72 13.73 2.36
N LEU A 7 -35.07 12.63 3.04
CA LEU A 7 -34.12 11.56 3.32
C LEU A 7 -33.65 10.84 2.05
N VAL A 8 -34.56 10.63 1.10
CA VAL A 8 -34.22 10.06 -0.22
C VAL A 8 -33.31 11.01 -1.00
N TRP A 9 -33.61 12.31 -0.99
CA TRP A 9 -32.77 13.31 -1.65
C TRP A 9 -31.36 13.43 -1.03
N LEU A 10 -31.26 13.36 0.30
CA LEU A 10 -29.98 13.33 1.01
C LEU A 10 -29.13 12.12 0.60
N LEU A 11 -29.74 10.93 0.54
CA LEU A 11 -29.04 9.71 0.13
C LEU A 11 -28.51 9.80 -1.31
N ILE A 12 -29.28 10.40 -2.22
CA ILE A 12 -28.85 10.60 -3.62
C ILE A 12 -27.64 11.55 -3.68
N ILE A 13 -27.66 12.65 -2.92
CA ILE A 13 -26.54 13.61 -2.87
C ILE A 13 -25.29 12.93 -2.31
N PHE A 14 -25.39 12.21 -1.19
CA PHE A 14 -24.24 11.51 -0.60
C PHE A 14 -23.66 10.45 -1.53
N ALA A 15 -24.50 9.74 -2.29
CA ALA A 15 -24.05 8.73 -3.24
C ALA A 15 -23.27 9.34 -4.43
N THR A 16 -23.58 10.57 -4.85
CA THR A 16 -22.90 11.22 -5.99
C THR A 16 -21.64 12.00 -5.61
N VAL A 17 -21.47 12.41 -4.35
CA VAL A 17 -20.21 13.04 -3.88
C VAL A 17 -19.15 12.04 -3.39
N SER A 18 -19.50 10.76 -3.14
CA SER A 18 -18.60 9.83 -2.44
C SER A 18 -17.71 8.95 -3.34
N CYS A 19 -17.70 9.13 -4.66
CA CYS A 19 -16.78 8.41 -5.52
C CYS A 19 -16.06 9.39 -6.45
N ASP A 20 -14.74 9.47 -6.31
CA ASP A 20 -13.89 10.06 -7.35
C ASP A 20 -13.99 9.14 -8.57
N THR A 21 -14.80 9.55 -9.56
CA THR A 21 -15.06 8.77 -10.78
C THR A 21 -13.89 8.79 -11.75
N ASN A 22 -12.84 9.52 -11.42
CA ASN A 22 -11.66 9.56 -12.24
C ASN A 22 -10.72 8.46 -11.73
N ASN A 23 -10.35 7.53 -12.62
CA ASN A 23 -9.09 6.81 -12.50
C ASN A 23 -7.96 7.86 -12.64
N VAL A 24 -7.85 8.79 -11.68
CA VAL A 24 -6.84 9.84 -11.68
C VAL A 24 -5.54 9.11 -11.54
N ARG A 25 -4.81 9.04 -12.65
CA ARG A 25 -3.40 8.74 -12.60
C ARG A 25 -2.77 9.87 -11.80
N VAL A 26 -2.53 9.61 -10.52
CA VAL A 26 -1.80 10.52 -9.63
C VAL A 26 -0.44 10.82 -10.26
N SER A 27 -0.01 12.08 -10.14
CA SER A 27 1.28 12.49 -10.69
C SER A 27 2.42 11.85 -9.89
N ASP A 28 3.56 11.62 -10.54
CA ASP A 28 4.74 11.08 -9.86
C ASP A 28 5.16 11.95 -8.66
N SER A 29 5.01 13.27 -8.77
CA SER A 29 5.26 14.21 -7.66
C SER A 29 4.29 14.05 -6.48
N GLU A 30 3.02 13.71 -6.75
CA GLU A 30 2.04 13.46 -5.69
C GLU A 30 2.36 12.14 -5.00
N ILE A 31 2.70 11.10 -5.77
CA ILE A 31 3.15 9.81 -5.26
C ILE A 31 4.38 10.00 -4.37
N GLU A 32 5.39 10.72 -4.86
CA GLU A 32 6.62 10.97 -4.11
C GLU A 32 6.33 11.73 -2.81
N SER A 33 5.48 12.76 -2.86
CA SER A 33 5.11 13.51 -1.66
C SER A 33 4.34 12.69 -0.63
N ALA A 34 3.44 11.81 -1.07
CA ALA A 34 2.59 11.00 -0.18
C ALA A 34 3.30 9.74 0.33
N SER A 35 4.35 9.28 -0.36
CA SER A 35 5.18 8.13 0.04
C SER A 35 6.44 8.52 0.82
N ALA A 36 6.74 9.83 0.92
CA ALA A 36 7.85 10.33 1.70
C ALA A 36 7.64 10.10 3.20
N TRP A 37 8.65 9.56 3.86
CA TRP A 37 8.67 9.34 5.30
C TRP A 37 8.91 10.67 6.03
N SER A 38 8.05 10.98 6.99
CA SER A 38 8.23 12.06 7.95
C SER A 38 9.23 11.65 9.04
N ILE A 39 9.83 12.64 9.69
CA ILE A 39 10.70 12.43 10.87
C ILE A 39 9.96 11.78 12.05
N ASN A 40 8.63 11.90 12.08
CA ASN A 40 7.79 11.32 13.14
C ASN A 40 7.27 9.92 12.80
N ASP A 41 7.48 9.44 11.57
CA ASP A 41 7.04 8.11 11.18
C ASP A 41 7.94 7.06 11.82
N GLN A 42 7.33 6.06 12.45
CA GLN A 42 8.09 4.90 12.91
C GLN A 42 8.55 4.10 11.70
N PRO A 43 9.87 3.92 11.48
CA PRO A 43 10.33 3.06 10.42
C PRO A 43 9.80 1.63 10.66
N PRO A 44 9.32 0.94 9.62
CA PRO A 44 8.91 -0.44 9.73
C PRO A 44 10.12 -1.23 10.20
N THR A 45 9.96 -1.99 11.27
CA THR A 45 11.03 -2.78 11.86
C THR A 45 10.56 -4.21 12.04
N PHE A 46 11.44 -5.14 11.73
CA PHE A 46 11.29 -6.51 12.18
C PHE A 46 11.77 -6.61 13.63
N PRO A 47 11.22 -7.53 14.45
CA PRO A 47 11.69 -7.73 15.83
C PRO A 47 13.20 -7.98 15.91
N GLN A 48 13.77 -8.67 14.91
CA GLN A 48 15.21 -8.93 14.83
C GLN A 48 16.08 -7.70 14.54
N CYS A 49 15.49 -6.60 14.02
CA CYS A 49 16.21 -5.35 13.76
C CYS A 49 16.02 -4.31 14.87
N GLU A 50 15.01 -4.47 15.75
CA GLU A 50 14.55 -3.42 16.69
C GLU A 50 15.63 -2.87 17.63
N ASN A 51 16.60 -3.71 18.02
CA ASN A 51 17.68 -3.31 18.93
C ASN A 51 18.91 -2.72 18.21
N LEU A 52 18.94 -2.74 16.88
CA LEU A 52 20.03 -2.17 16.07
C LEU A 52 19.84 -0.65 15.93
N LYS A 53 20.95 0.07 15.74
CA LYS A 53 20.93 1.54 15.64
C LYS A 53 21.41 2.02 14.28
N ASN A 54 20.89 3.17 13.85
CA ASN A 54 21.35 3.90 12.67
C ASN A 54 21.40 3.00 11.43
N ASN A 55 22.52 2.96 10.71
CA ASN A 55 22.65 2.22 9.45
C ASN A 55 22.49 0.71 9.61
N GLU A 56 22.86 0.13 10.77
CA GLU A 56 22.72 -1.31 11.01
C GLU A 56 21.25 -1.73 11.07
N HIS A 57 20.38 -0.86 11.60
CA HIS A 57 18.93 -1.07 11.60
C HIS A 57 18.39 -1.10 10.16
N LEU A 58 18.80 -0.12 9.36
CA LEU A 58 18.38 0.02 7.97
C LEU A 58 18.85 -1.16 7.10
N ASP A 59 20.10 -1.59 7.26
CA ASP A 59 20.67 -2.71 6.52
C ASP A 59 20.00 -4.04 6.92
N CYS A 60 19.72 -4.23 8.21
CA CYS A 60 18.95 -5.38 8.69
C CYS A 60 17.55 -5.44 8.05
N PHE A 61 16.83 -4.33 8.05
CA PHE A 61 15.50 -4.26 7.44
C PHE A 61 15.54 -4.58 5.94
N LYS A 62 16.46 -3.96 5.20
CA LYS A 62 16.62 -4.18 3.76
C LYS A 62 16.92 -5.63 3.41
N ASN A 63 17.84 -6.26 4.14
CA ASN A 63 18.22 -7.65 3.90
C ASN A 63 17.03 -8.61 4.05
N ILE A 64 16.19 -8.41 5.07
CA ILE A 64 15.01 -9.27 5.29
C ILE A 64 14.03 -9.11 4.14
N ILE A 65 13.72 -7.86 3.76
CA ILE A 65 12.81 -7.58 2.65
C ILE A 65 13.32 -8.19 1.35
N GLU A 66 14.61 -8.06 1.07
CA GLU A 66 15.22 -8.63 -0.12
C GLU A 66 15.08 -10.15 -0.16
N VAL A 67 15.36 -10.84 0.95
CA VAL A 67 15.22 -12.30 1.03
C VAL A 67 13.77 -12.74 0.84
N GLU A 68 12.83 -12.10 1.53
CA GLU A 68 11.40 -12.45 1.46
C GLU A 68 10.82 -12.21 0.06
N ILE A 69 11.15 -11.07 -0.56
CA ILE A 69 10.72 -10.75 -1.93
C ILE A 69 11.31 -11.77 -2.91
N ASN A 70 12.61 -12.05 -2.82
CA ASN A 70 13.25 -13.01 -3.73
C ASN A 70 12.67 -14.42 -3.56
N SER A 71 12.40 -14.85 -2.33
CA SER A 71 11.74 -16.12 -2.03
C SER A 71 10.36 -16.18 -2.69
N PHE A 72 9.55 -15.14 -2.50
CA PHE A 72 8.21 -15.05 -3.10
C PHE A 72 8.26 -15.07 -4.64
N LEU A 73 9.18 -14.31 -5.25
CA LEU A 73 9.35 -14.27 -6.70
C LEU A 73 9.80 -15.61 -7.25
N MET A 74 10.74 -16.29 -6.58
CA MET A 74 11.21 -17.63 -6.96
C MET A 74 10.08 -18.66 -6.90
N ILE A 75 9.25 -18.63 -5.85
CA ILE A 75 8.08 -19.51 -5.73
C ILE A 75 7.11 -19.25 -6.88
N ARG A 76 6.77 -17.98 -7.16
CA ARG A 76 5.88 -17.64 -8.28
C ARG A 76 6.46 -18.08 -9.62
N PHE A 77 7.75 -17.88 -9.85
CA PHE A 77 8.41 -18.29 -11.08
C PHE A 77 8.39 -19.81 -11.26
N PHE A 78 8.69 -20.56 -10.21
CA PHE A 78 8.61 -22.02 -10.22
C PHE A 78 7.19 -22.52 -10.51
N LEU A 79 6.18 -21.91 -9.87
CA LEU A 79 4.77 -22.24 -10.13
C LEU A 79 4.37 -21.98 -11.58
N LEU A 80 4.79 -20.84 -12.14
CA LEU A 80 4.51 -20.49 -13.53
C LEU A 80 5.15 -21.48 -14.51
N ILE A 81 6.40 -21.90 -14.28
CA ILE A 81 7.07 -22.91 -15.10
C ILE A 81 6.33 -24.25 -15.03
N HIS A 82 5.99 -24.71 -13.82
CA HIS A 82 5.29 -25.98 -13.63
C HIS A 82 3.91 -25.99 -14.32
N LEU A 83 3.17 -24.87 -14.27
CA LEU A 83 1.89 -24.70 -14.97
C LEU A 83 2.03 -24.62 -16.49
N SER A 84 3.18 -24.18 -17.02
CA SER A 84 3.43 -24.12 -18.47
C SER A 84 3.95 -25.42 -19.09
N LEU A 85 4.31 -26.40 -18.26
CA LEU A 85 4.79 -27.72 -18.67
C LEU A 85 3.68 -28.79 -18.72
N TYR A 86 2.44 -28.43 -18.39
CA TYR A 86 1.23 -29.25 -18.47
C TYR A 86 0.17 -28.55 -19.32
#